data_AF-A0A1H3HQL0-F1
#
_entry.id   AF-A0A1H3HQL0-F1
#
_cell.length_a   1.000
_cell.length_b   1.000
_cell.length_c   1.000
_cell.angle_alpha   90.00
_cell.angle_beta   90.00
_cell.angle_gamma   90.00
#
_symmetry.space_group_name_H-M   'P 1'
#
loop_
_entity.id
_entity.type
_entity.pdbx_description
1 polymer ?
#
loop_
_entity_poly.entity_id
_entity_poly.type
_entity_poly.pdbx_seq_one_letter_code
_entity_poly.pdbx_strand_id
1 'polypeptide(L)' 'MQQYVAPDKNLSEAPRAQRRAKAKPLSYYSAFSDRNEGIAAAYQMGDYTMKQISDEFGLHYAIVSRVIKKAEKN' A
#
# COMPACT_ATOMS: atom_id res chain seq x y z
N MET A 1 -0.71 17.13 -27.88
CA MET A 1 0.33 16.16 -27.49
C MET A 1 0.51 16.23 -25.98
N GLN A 2 0.48 15.09 -25.29
CA GLN A 2 0.80 14.83 -23.86
C GLN A 2 -0.21 15.40 -22.84
N GLN A 3 -1.14 14.60 -22.34
CA GLN A 3 -1.10 13.51 -21.33
C GLN A 3 -1.47 14.01 -19.93
N TYR A 4 -2.51 13.37 -19.41
CA TYR A 4 -3.32 13.71 -18.25
C TYR A 4 -2.54 13.79 -16.94
N VAL A 5 -2.71 14.94 -16.25
CA VAL A 5 -2.79 15.17 -14.80
C VAL A 5 -2.10 14.14 -13.89
N ALA A 6 -0.92 14.48 -13.39
CA ALA A 6 -0.42 13.96 -12.13
C ALA A 6 -0.75 14.99 -11.04
N PRO A 7 -1.72 14.73 -10.15
CA PRO A 7 -1.87 15.58 -8.99
C PRO A 7 -0.83 15.17 -7.96
N ASP A 8 0.14 16.07 -7.75
CA ASP A 8 0.90 16.27 -6.51
C ASP A 8 -0.06 16.38 -5.32
N LYS A 9 -0.65 15.27 -4.90
CA LYS A 9 -1.37 15.19 -3.64
C LYS A 9 -0.34 14.97 -2.55
N ASN A 10 0.07 16.09 -1.97
CA ASN A 10 0.52 16.20 -0.59
C ASN A 10 -0.39 15.34 0.32
N LEU A 11 -0.03 14.07 0.54
CA LEU A 11 -0.69 13.20 1.52
C LEU A 11 0.02 13.35 2.87
N SER A 12 0.10 14.59 3.32
CA SER A 12 0.60 14.97 4.63
C SER A 12 -0.53 14.94 5.64
N GLU A 13 -1.22 13.82 5.86
CA GLU A 13 -2.17 13.71 6.98
C GLU A 13 -2.52 12.24 7.28
N ALA A 14 -1.75 11.63 8.19
CA ALA A 14 -2.29 10.62 9.08
C ALA A 14 -1.43 10.59 10.37
N PRO A 15 -2.04 10.79 11.54
CA PRO A 15 -1.33 10.90 12.80
C PRO A 15 -0.64 9.58 13.19
N ARG A 16 0.53 9.78 13.81
CA ARG A 16 1.62 8.85 14.11
C ARG A 16 1.33 7.81 15.22
N ALA A 17 0.07 7.46 15.48
CA ALA A 17 -0.32 6.60 16.59
C ALA A 17 -1.47 5.72 16.13
N GLN A 18 -1.40 4.39 16.12
CA GLN A 18 -1.10 3.56 17.28
C GLN A 18 -0.44 2.25 16.83
N ARG A 19 0.81 2.05 17.25
CA ARG A 19 1.39 0.72 17.38
C ARG A 19 0.48 -0.12 18.28
N ARG A 20 -0.27 -1.08 17.75
CA ARG A 20 -0.72 -2.24 18.54
C ARG A 20 -0.71 -3.53 17.72
N ALA A 21 -0.25 -4.56 18.43
CA ALA A 21 -0.07 -5.97 18.09
C ALA A 21 0.87 -6.28 16.91
N LYS A 22 1.76 -7.25 17.10
CA LYS A 22 2.81 -7.64 16.16
C LYS A 22 2.22 -8.32 14.92
N ALA A 23 1.75 -7.54 13.96
CA ALA A 23 1.58 -8.01 12.60
C ALA A 23 2.96 -8.34 11.99
N LYS A 24 3.03 -9.35 11.11
CA LYS A 24 4.27 -9.67 10.38
C LYS A 24 4.78 -8.41 9.69
N PRO A 25 6.08 -8.08 9.77
CA PRO A 25 6.61 -6.84 9.21
C PRO A 25 6.25 -6.72 7.73
N LEU A 26 6.01 -5.51 7.24
CA LEU A 26 5.72 -5.27 5.82
C LEU A 26 6.78 -5.89 4.88
N SER A 27 8.03 -5.96 5.35
CA SER A 27 9.13 -6.64 4.67
C SER A 27 8.89 -8.14 4.39
N TYR A 28 8.07 -8.82 5.21
CA TYR A 28 7.62 -10.19 4.94
C TYR A 28 6.78 -10.26 3.67
N TYR A 29 5.93 -9.25 3.43
CA TYR A 29 5.06 -9.19 2.26
C TYR A 29 5.82 -8.71 1.01
N SER A 30 6.87 -7.90 1.16
CA SER A 30 7.72 -7.53 0.02
C SER A 30 8.67 -8.66 -0.43
N ALA A 31 8.84 -9.70 0.39
CA ALA A 31 9.54 -10.93 0.01
C ALA A 31 8.72 -11.87 -0.89
N PHE A 32 7.46 -11.55 -1.20
CA PHE A 32 6.63 -12.37 -2.08
C PHE A 32 7.10 -12.27 -3.53
N SER A 33 6.97 -13.37 -4.28
CA SER A 33 7.30 -13.41 -5.71
C SER A 33 6.45 -12.44 -6.52
N ASP A 34 5.16 -12.31 -6.16
CA ASP A 34 4.28 -11.31 -6.75
C ASP A 34 4.09 -10.14 -5.79
N ARG A 35 4.58 -8.97 -6.22
CA ARG A 35 4.46 -7.73 -5.44
C ARG A 35 3.01 -7.35 -5.18
N ASN A 36 2.10 -7.61 -6.13
CA ASN A 36 0.70 -7.26 -6.00
C ASN A 36 0.01 -8.13 -4.96
N GLU A 37 0.39 -9.41 -4.91
CA GLU A 37 -0.05 -10.35 -3.89
C GLU A 37 0.43 -9.91 -2.49
N GLY A 38 1.70 -9.51 -2.36
CA GLY A 38 2.23 -8.95 -1.12
C GLY A 38 1.47 -7.70 -0.64
N ILE A 39 1.17 -6.78 -1.55
CA ILE A 39 0.39 -5.56 -1.27
C ILE A 39 -1.04 -5.91 -0.82
N ALA A 40 -1.71 -6.83 -1.53
CA ALA A 40 -3.07 -7.24 -1.21
C ALA A 40 -3.13 -8.00 0.12
N ALA A 41 -2.17 -8.89 0.38
CA ALA A 41 -2.08 -9.65 1.63
C ALA A 41 -1.80 -8.73 2.83
N ALA A 42 -0.90 -7.75 2.68
CA ALA A 42 -0.63 -6.75 3.71
C ALA A 42 -1.87 -5.89 4.03
N TYR A 43 -2.65 -5.55 3.00
CA TYR A 43 -3.90 -4.81 3.17
C TYR A 43 -5.02 -5.66 3.80
N GLN A 44 -5.17 -6.93 3.38
CA GLN A 44 -6.15 -7.86 3.94
C GLN A 44 -5.90 -8.16 5.43
N MET A 45 -4.64 -8.15 5.85
CA MET A 45 -4.28 -8.31 7.26
C MET A 45 -4.89 -7.20 8.13
N GLY A 46 -5.20 -6.02 7.56
CA GLY A 46 -5.85 -4.90 8.27
C GLY A 46 -4.96 -4.15 9.26
N ASP A 47 -3.73 -4.63 9.48
CA ASP A 47 -2.74 -4.03 10.38
C ASP A 47 -1.97 -2.86 9.75
N TYR A 48 -2.08 -2.69 8.42
CA TYR A 48 -1.34 -1.68 7.66
C TYR A 48 -2.27 -0.80 6.83
N THR A 49 -2.04 0.50 6.92
CA THR A 49 -2.69 1.47 6.03
C THR A 49 -2.07 1.40 4.63
N MET A 50 -2.85 1.78 3.61
CA MET A 50 -2.34 1.88 2.22
C MET A 50 -1.09 2.77 2.13
N LYS A 51 -0.95 3.78 3.00
CA LYS A 51 0.22 4.66 3.05
C LYS A 51 1.46 3.94 3.59
N GLN A 52 1.32 3.11 4.62
CA GLN A 52 2.43 2.32 5.15
C GLN A 52 2.87 1.24 4.15
N ILE A 53 1.91 0.61 3.47
CA ILE A 53 2.21 -0.33 2.38
C ILE A 53 2.90 0.43 1.24
N SER A 54 2.43 1.61 0.86
CA SER A 54 3.05 2.38 -0.21
C SER A 54 4.48 2.80 0.12
N ASP A 55 4.76 3.16 1.38
CA ASP A 55 6.10 3.53 1.84
C ASP A 55 7.10 2.37 1.76
N GLU A 56 6.73 1.17 2.24
CA GLU A 56 7.59 -0.02 2.20
C GLU A 56 7.84 -0.48 0.76
N PHE A 57 6.81 -0.50 -0.08
CA PHE A 57 6.97 -0.92 -1.47
C PHE A 57 7.59 0.18 -2.36
N GLY A 58 7.86 1.38 -1.82
CA GLY A 58 8.34 2.54 -2.58
C GLY A 58 7.37 2.99 -3.67
N LEU A 59 6.08 2.73 -3.48
CA LEU A 59 5.02 3.03 -4.44
C LEU A 59 4.21 4.24 -4.00
N HIS A 60 3.51 4.85 -4.95
CA HIS A 60 2.51 5.85 -4.62
C HIS A 60 1.21 5.17 -4.14
N TYR A 61 0.50 5.78 -3.19
CA TYR A 61 -0.75 5.26 -2.63
C TYR A 61 -1.79 4.89 -3.71
N ALA A 62 -1.81 5.63 -4.82
CA ALA A 62 -2.73 5.41 -5.94
C ALA A 62 -2.46 4.06 -6.64
N ILE A 63 -1.20 3.62 -6.69
CA ILE A 63 -0.81 2.33 -7.24
C ILE A 63 -1.28 1.21 -6.31
N VAL A 64 -1.03 1.36 -5.00
CA VAL A 64 -1.49 0.41 -3.98
C VAL A 64 -3.01 0.23 -4.03
N SER A 65 -3.77 1.32 -4.10
CA SER A 65 -5.23 1.26 -4.24
C SER A 65 -5.67 0.52 -5.51
N ARG A 66 -4.99 0.74 -6.64
CA ARG A 66 -5.30 0.07 -7.91
C ARG A 66 -4.98 -1.43 -7.85
N VAL A 67 -3.90 -1.81 -7.18
CA VAL A 67 -3.49 -3.19 -6.96
C VAL A 67 -4.52 -3.93 -6.10
N ILE A 68 -4.92 -3.34 -4.95
CA ILE A 68 -5.92 -3.92 -4.06
C ILE A 68 -7.25 -4.14 -4.80
N LYS A 69 -7.73 -3.12 -5.51
CA LYS A 69 -8.96 -3.23 -6.31
C LYS A 69 -8.89 -4.30 -7.40
N LYS A 70 -7.70 -4.53 -7.97
CA LYS A 70 -7.50 -5.58 -8.97
C LYS A 70 -7.50 -6.97 -8.31
N ALA A 71 -6.93 -7.09 -7.11
CA ALA A 71 -6.93 -8.32 -6.33
C ALA A 71 -8.33 -8.71 -5.83
N GLU A 72 -9.19 -7.75 -5.48
CA GLU A 72 -10.59 -8.04 -5.07
C GLU A 72 -11.50 -8.48 -6.22
N LYS A 73 -11.13 -8.17 -7.48
CA LYS A 73 -11.97 -8.44 -8.66
C LYS A 73 -11.68 -9.79 -9.32
N ASN A 74 -10.78 -10.59 -8.74
CA ASN A 74 -10.29 -11.85 -9.28
C ASN A 74 -10.62 -13.00 -8.33
#